data_AF-A0A7C5GNU6-F1
#
_entry.id   AF-A0A7C5GNU6-F1
#
_cell.length_a   1.000
_cell.length_b   1.000
_cell.length_c   1.000
_cell.angle_alpha   90.00
_cell.angle_beta   90.00
_cell.angle_gamma   90.00
#
_symmetry.space_group_name_H-M   'P 1'
#
loop_
_entity.id
_entity.type
_entity.pdbx_description
1 polymer ?
#
loop_
_entity_poly.entity_id
_entity_poly.type
_entity_poly.pdbx_seq_one_letter_code
_entity_poly.pdbx_strand_id
1 'polypeptide(L)'
;VQALSEIFERWVKFKIIAEAICLPDIPNTVLHRYPTLIAGIEALRAAGYGIVVKDASLGGRYPVISVTLLNPQDQGCYASFGAHPRFEVALERALTELLQGRGLDALGGFSEPSFDQDLVASSHNLETHFIDSSGHLHWQFFAEQADIALVDWDFHGTTTEEFEHLCEILHQEGKTVYIADYTHLTMYSCRILVPDLSEIYPFDDLQWDNNNAGLAYRDALLHLPDLVQSDYEDLLANLQDEGFDDGQPVAALIGLAADANSAWSSLRIGELKTLLALACHDQAAILEGCEWLVHFGQLTEAQAKLYRCLSQLVQMEDVTHYHTNLITLFGEHTVNQAEQMLAGNGLWQQLPTLGDDLQGSQAHQGLLHAYEKLQQQKQRLGLAMA
;
A
#
# COMPACT_ATOMS: atom_id res chain seq x y z
N VAL A 1 -12.31 6.73 22.36
CA VAL A 1 -10.96 6.48 22.88
C VAL A 1 -10.05 5.83 21.85
N GLN A 2 -10.34 4.61 21.38
CA GLN A 2 -9.45 3.88 20.46
C GLN A 2 -9.13 4.66 19.16
N ALA A 3 -10.13 5.15 18.43
CA ALA A 3 -9.90 5.89 17.19
C ALA A 3 -9.11 7.19 17.38
N LEU A 4 -9.31 7.91 18.50
CA LEU A 4 -8.48 9.07 18.84
C LEU A 4 -7.04 8.68 19.18
N SER A 5 -6.87 7.57 19.89
CA SER A 5 -5.53 7.04 20.20
C SER A 5 -4.80 6.66 18.91
N GLU A 6 -5.48 6.04 17.95
CA GLU A 6 -4.92 5.68 16.64
C GLU A 6 -4.49 6.91 15.81
N ILE A 7 -5.21 8.04 15.92
CA ILE A 7 -4.78 9.31 15.32
C ILE A 7 -3.48 9.80 15.96
N PHE A 8 -3.38 9.79 17.30
CA PHE A 8 -2.14 10.15 17.98
C PHE A 8 -0.99 9.21 17.63
N GLU A 9 -1.25 7.90 17.58
CA GLU A 9 -0.27 6.87 17.23
C GLU A 9 0.43 7.19 15.91
N ARG A 10 -0.36 7.44 14.86
CA ARG A 10 0.14 7.70 13.50
C ARG A 10 0.79 9.06 13.37
N TRP A 11 0.15 10.10 13.90
CA TRP A 11 0.71 11.45 13.82
C TRP A 11 2.04 11.55 14.56
N VAL A 12 2.13 10.99 15.78
CA VAL A 12 3.36 10.96 16.57
C VAL A 12 4.42 10.09 15.87
N LYS A 13 4.04 8.91 15.34
CA LYS A 13 4.94 8.05 14.54
C LYS A 13 5.56 8.83 13.38
N PHE A 14 4.75 9.47 12.54
CA PHE A 14 5.25 10.21 11.38
C PHE A 14 6.10 11.40 11.80
N LYS A 15 5.71 12.15 12.82
CA LYS A 15 6.50 13.25 13.35
C LYS A 15 7.89 12.80 13.81
N ILE A 16 7.96 11.71 14.58
CA ILE A 16 9.23 11.18 15.10
C ILE A 16 10.14 10.71 13.97
N ILE A 17 9.59 10.03 12.96
CA ILE A 17 10.35 9.54 11.81
C ILE A 17 10.83 10.70 10.95
N ALA A 18 9.92 11.59 10.53
CA ALA A 18 10.21 12.70 9.63
C ALA A 18 11.15 13.76 10.21
N GLU A 19 11.14 13.95 11.53
CA GLU A 19 12.04 14.88 12.22
C GLU A 19 13.26 14.17 12.85
N ALA A 20 13.39 12.84 12.65
CA ALA A 20 14.45 12.00 13.20
C ALA A 20 14.67 12.20 14.71
N ILE A 21 13.58 12.27 15.47
CA ILE A 21 13.60 12.54 16.91
C ILE A 21 14.18 11.34 17.67
N CYS A 22 15.22 11.56 18.47
CA CYS A 22 15.73 10.57 19.39
C CYS A 22 14.88 10.56 20.68
N LEU A 23 14.06 9.52 20.84
CA LEU A 23 13.21 9.36 22.02
C LEU A 23 13.98 8.75 23.20
N PRO A 24 13.59 9.08 24.45
CA PRO A 24 14.17 8.48 25.65
C PRO A 24 13.74 7.02 25.84
N ASP A 25 14.68 6.18 26.28
CA ASP A 25 14.40 4.79 26.63
C ASP A 25 13.54 4.70 27.89
N ILE A 26 12.58 3.77 27.88
CA ILE A 26 11.78 3.44 29.06
C ILE A 26 12.62 2.49 29.94
N PRO A 27 12.96 2.88 31.19
CA PRO A 27 13.83 2.09 32.04
C PRO A 27 13.13 0.82 32.53
N ASN A 28 13.90 -0.24 32.78
CA ASN A 28 13.37 -1.50 33.30
C ASN A 28 12.54 -1.33 34.58
N THR A 29 12.85 -0.34 35.43
CA THR A 29 12.06 -0.03 36.62
C THR A 29 10.60 0.30 36.31
N VAL A 30 10.33 0.93 35.16
CA VAL A 30 8.99 1.22 34.66
C VAL A 30 8.38 -0.03 34.01
N LEU A 31 9.15 -0.75 33.19
CA LEU A 31 8.67 -1.96 32.49
C LEU A 31 8.32 -3.11 33.45
N HIS A 32 9.02 -3.24 34.58
CA HIS A 32 8.74 -4.27 35.59
C HIS A 32 7.37 -4.10 36.28
N ARG A 33 6.67 -2.97 36.07
CA ARG A 33 5.26 -2.83 36.47
C ARG A 33 4.33 -3.75 35.68
N TYR A 34 4.76 -4.22 34.49
CA TYR A 34 3.96 -5.01 33.55
C TYR A 34 4.67 -6.36 33.25
N PRO A 35 4.63 -7.32 34.18
CA PRO A 35 5.44 -8.54 34.11
C PRO A 35 5.18 -9.41 32.87
N THR A 36 3.93 -9.43 32.37
CA THR A 36 3.60 -10.17 31.14
C THR A 36 4.26 -9.56 29.90
N LEU A 37 4.27 -8.23 29.80
CA LEU A 37 4.81 -7.50 28.65
C LEU A 37 6.34 -7.57 28.63
N ILE A 38 6.99 -7.39 29.79
CA ILE A 38 8.46 -7.52 29.87
C ILE A 38 8.91 -8.96 29.58
N ALA A 39 8.16 -9.98 29.99
CA ALA A 39 8.48 -11.37 29.64
C ALA A 39 8.44 -11.59 28.11
N GLY A 40 7.49 -10.96 27.40
CA GLY A 40 7.45 -10.99 25.93
C GLY A 40 8.66 -10.31 25.29
N ILE A 41 9.06 -9.14 25.80
CA ILE A 41 10.26 -8.42 25.36
C ILE A 41 11.54 -9.25 25.61
N GLU A 42 11.64 -9.87 26.78
CA GLU A 42 12.78 -10.74 27.13
C GLU A 42 12.83 -11.99 26.25
N ALA A 43 11.69 -12.57 25.88
CA ALA A 43 11.63 -13.70 24.95
C ALA A 43 12.16 -13.32 23.55
N LEU A 44 11.80 -12.13 23.03
CA LEU A 44 12.33 -11.63 21.77
C LEU A 44 13.85 -11.39 21.84
N ARG A 45 14.34 -10.83 22.95
CA ARG A 45 15.78 -10.67 23.20
C ARG A 45 16.50 -12.01 23.28
N ALA A 46 15.91 -13.00 23.94
CA ALA A 46 16.44 -14.36 24.03
C ALA A 46 16.45 -15.08 22.66
N ALA A 47 15.54 -14.71 21.76
CA ALA A 47 15.53 -15.19 20.37
C ALA A 47 16.61 -14.52 19.49
N GLY A 48 17.36 -13.54 20.01
CA GLY A 48 18.48 -12.89 19.31
C GLY A 48 18.16 -11.54 18.70
N TYR A 49 16.95 -11.00 18.91
CA TYR A 49 16.57 -9.67 18.44
C TYR A 49 16.96 -8.57 19.42
N GLY A 50 17.41 -7.42 18.92
CA GLY A 50 17.49 -6.22 19.73
C GLY A 50 16.08 -5.65 19.92
N ILE A 51 15.65 -5.37 21.15
CA ILE A 51 14.37 -4.72 21.43
C ILE A 51 14.60 -3.45 22.21
N VAL A 52 14.19 -2.33 21.62
CA VAL A 52 14.31 -0.98 22.17
C VAL A 52 12.91 -0.46 22.45
N VAL A 53 12.67 -0.01 23.68
CA VAL A 53 11.35 0.46 24.15
C VAL A 53 11.49 1.92 24.55
N LYS A 54 10.82 2.80 23.83
CA LYS A 54 10.99 4.26 23.95
C LYS A 54 9.67 4.95 24.28
N ASP A 55 9.76 5.97 25.10
CA ASP A 55 8.64 6.85 25.41
C ASP A 55 8.44 7.83 24.25
N ALA A 56 7.34 7.62 23.49
CA ALA A 56 6.99 8.43 22.34
C ALA A 56 6.00 9.55 22.69
N SER A 57 5.81 9.87 23.97
CA SER A 57 4.85 10.89 24.41
C SER A 57 5.23 12.33 24.05
N LEU A 58 6.44 12.54 23.52
CA LEU A 58 7.02 13.84 23.23
C LEU A 58 6.93 14.78 24.45
N GLY A 59 7.43 14.30 25.60
CA GLY A 59 7.47 15.05 26.85
C GLY A 59 6.19 14.95 27.66
N GLY A 60 5.50 13.80 27.61
CA GLY A 60 4.27 13.53 28.36
C GLY A 60 3.02 14.20 27.78
N ARG A 61 3.05 14.60 26.50
CA ARG A 61 1.92 15.28 25.84
C ARG A 61 0.98 14.31 25.14
N TYR A 62 1.50 13.24 24.58
CA TYR A 62 0.73 12.26 23.82
C TYR A 62 0.80 10.86 24.45
N PRO A 63 -0.26 10.06 24.36
CA PRO A 63 -0.32 8.75 24.99
C PRO A 63 0.31 7.65 24.10
N VAL A 64 1.56 7.82 23.67
CA VAL A 64 2.20 6.98 22.63
C VAL A 64 3.49 6.33 23.14
N ILE A 65 3.69 5.06 22.78
CA ILE A 65 4.90 4.27 23.02
C ILE A 65 5.46 3.77 21.70
N SER A 66 6.79 3.65 21.61
CA SER A 66 7.47 2.97 20.52
C SER A 66 8.17 1.70 21.02
N VAL A 67 7.97 0.59 20.32
CA VAL A 67 8.72 -0.65 20.49
C VAL A 67 9.39 -0.97 19.17
N THR A 68 10.72 -0.95 19.14
CA THR A 68 11.51 -1.17 17.92
C THR A 68 12.29 -2.47 18.01
N LEU A 69 12.14 -3.30 16.98
CA LEU A 69 12.92 -4.51 16.76
C LEU A 69 14.12 -4.19 15.87
N LEU A 70 15.30 -4.67 16.28
CA LEU A 70 16.53 -4.66 15.52
C LEU A 70 16.90 -6.10 15.20
N ASN A 71 17.08 -6.43 13.93
CA ASN A 71 17.46 -7.77 13.50
C ASN A 71 18.96 -7.82 13.18
N PRO A 72 19.79 -8.48 14.01
CA PRO A 72 21.23 -8.59 13.75
C PRO A 72 21.58 -9.47 12.54
N GLN A 73 20.63 -10.24 11.97
CA GLN A 73 20.89 -11.14 10.85
C GLN A 73 20.87 -10.42 9.50
N ASP A 74 19.95 -9.47 9.31
CA ASP A 74 19.75 -8.73 8.05
C ASP A 74 19.87 -7.20 8.20
N GLN A 75 20.15 -6.71 9.42
CA GLN A 75 20.27 -5.29 9.77
C GLN A 75 18.95 -4.50 9.65
N GLY A 76 17.83 -5.19 9.42
CA GLY A 76 16.51 -4.59 9.34
C GLY A 76 16.03 -4.05 10.69
N CYS A 77 15.34 -2.91 10.63
CA CYS A 77 14.73 -2.28 11.79
C CYS A 77 13.22 -2.15 11.60
N TYR A 78 12.44 -2.52 12.62
CA TYR A 78 10.98 -2.39 12.60
C TYR A 78 10.51 -1.64 13.84
N ALA A 79 10.13 -0.38 13.66
CA ALA A 79 9.55 0.44 14.72
C ALA A 79 8.02 0.34 14.72
N SER A 80 7.50 -0.34 15.74
CA SER A 80 6.07 -0.37 16.05
C SER A 80 5.71 0.75 17.02
N PHE A 81 4.54 1.35 16.83
CA PHE A 81 3.99 2.38 17.70
C PHE A 81 2.64 1.94 18.22
N GLY A 82 2.36 2.25 19.48
CA GLY A 82 1.09 1.93 20.11
C GLY A 82 0.63 3.12 20.93
N ALA A 83 -0.65 3.46 20.82
CA ALA A 83 -1.25 4.53 21.61
C ALA A 83 -2.46 4.08 22.40
N HIS A 84 -2.54 4.54 23.64
CA HIS A 84 -3.70 4.43 24.52
C HIS A 84 -3.50 5.31 25.76
N PRO A 85 -4.54 5.95 26.34
CA PRO A 85 -4.43 6.74 27.57
C PRO A 85 -3.74 6.00 28.72
N ARG A 86 -3.96 4.69 28.79
CA ARG A 86 -3.30 3.79 29.76
C ARG A 86 -1.96 3.32 29.22
N PHE A 87 -0.89 3.59 29.97
CA PHE A 87 0.48 3.21 29.59
C PHE A 87 0.62 1.72 29.25
N GLU A 88 0.07 0.82 30.10
CA GLU A 88 0.12 -0.63 29.89
C GLU A 88 -0.47 -1.05 28.54
N VAL A 89 -1.63 -0.48 28.20
CA VAL A 89 -2.35 -0.80 26.97
C VAL A 89 -1.61 -0.25 25.75
N ALA A 90 -1.00 0.94 25.85
CA ALA A 90 -0.18 1.49 24.77
C ALA A 90 1.05 0.60 24.51
N LEU A 91 1.70 0.12 25.57
CA LEU A 91 2.86 -0.78 25.48
C LEU A 91 2.47 -2.14 24.90
N GLU A 92 1.35 -2.71 25.36
CA GLU A 92 0.80 -3.95 24.82
C GLU A 92 0.52 -3.81 23.33
N ARG A 93 -0.19 -2.75 22.91
CA ARG A 93 -0.51 -2.49 21.50
C ARG A 93 0.73 -2.39 20.62
N ALA A 94 1.74 -1.63 21.05
CA ALA A 94 3.00 -1.52 20.32
C ALA A 94 3.68 -2.89 20.16
N LEU A 95 3.67 -3.72 21.20
CA LEU A 95 4.28 -5.05 21.17
C LEU A 95 3.48 -6.06 20.33
N THR A 96 2.14 -6.03 20.39
CA THR A 96 1.30 -6.94 19.61
C THR A 96 1.32 -6.60 18.13
N GLU A 97 1.34 -5.31 17.79
CA GLU A 97 1.44 -4.85 16.40
C GLU A 97 2.75 -5.33 15.76
N LEU A 98 3.86 -5.28 16.52
CA LEU A 98 5.17 -5.77 16.09
C LEU A 98 5.16 -7.26 15.67
N LEU A 99 4.24 -8.06 16.21
CA LEU A 99 4.14 -9.49 15.98
C LEU A 99 2.88 -9.88 15.18
N GLN A 100 2.06 -8.92 14.78
CA GLN A 100 0.76 -9.21 14.17
C GLN A 100 0.96 -9.87 12.80
N GLY A 101 0.44 -11.10 12.68
CA GLY A 101 0.56 -11.89 11.45
C GLY A 101 1.96 -12.44 11.16
N ARG A 102 2.92 -12.32 12.09
CA ARG A 102 4.32 -12.75 11.91
C ARG A 102 4.75 -13.77 12.96
N GLY A 103 5.27 -14.91 12.51
CA GLY A 103 6.06 -15.80 13.36
C GLY A 103 7.46 -15.23 13.61
N LEU A 104 8.20 -15.79 14.56
CA LEU A 104 9.59 -15.35 14.84
C LEU A 104 10.52 -15.53 13.64
N ASP A 105 10.21 -16.46 12.74
CA ASP A 105 10.90 -16.75 11.48
C ASP A 105 10.53 -15.78 10.34
N ALA A 106 9.53 -14.91 10.56
CA ALA A 106 9.02 -13.93 9.59
C ALA A 106 9.31 -12.47 10.00
N LEU A 107 10.30 -12.26 10.89
CA LEU A 107 10.74 -10.94 11.38
C LEU A 107 11.99 -10.40 10.65
N GLY A 108 12.16 -10.76 9.38
CA GLY A 108 13.21 -10.24 8.50
C GLY A 108 12.66 -9.51 7.29
N GLY A 109 13.56 -8.89 6.52
CA GLY A 109 13.23 -8.16 5.28
C GLY A 109 12.74 -6.73 5.50
N PHE A 110 12.98 -6.14 6.67
CA PHE A 110 12.76 -4.72 6.93
C PHE A 110 13.99 -3.90 6.50
N SER A 111 13.77 -2.62 6.24
CA SER A 111 14.85 -1.71 5.82
C SER A 111 15.90 -1.50 6.90
N GLU A 112 17.15 -1.38 6.48
CA GLU A 112 18.23 -0.91 7.34
C GLU A 112 18.08 0.59 7.64
N PRO A 113 18.59 1.07 8.78
CA PRO A 113 18.55 2.49 9.13
C PRO A 113 19.47 3.32 8.22
N SER A 114 19.03 4.54 7.91
CA SER A 114 19.70 5.46 6.99
C SER A 114 20.24 6.70 7.69
N PHE A 115 21.25 7.35 7.11
CA PHE A 115 21.68 8.72 7.47
C PHE A 115 21.10 9.78 6.52
N ASP A 116 20.36 9.36 5.50
CA ASP A 116 19.70 10.25 4.55
C ASP A 116 18.38 10.73 5.15
N GLN A 117 18.37 11.97 5.65
CA GLN A 117 17.18 12.57 6.24
C GLN A 117 16.08 12.83 5.20
N ASP A 118 16.45 13.16 3.96
CA ASP A 118 15.48 13.48 2.90
C ASP A 118 14.72 12.20 2.49
N LEU A 119 15.42 11.06 2.41
CA LEU A 119 14.80 9.75 2.24
C LEU A 119 13.82 9.43 3.38
N VAL A 120 14.29 9.56 4.63
CA VAL A 120 13.49 9.18 5.81
C VAL A 120 12.27 10.08 5.99
N ALA A 121 12.39 11.38 5.69
CA ALA A 121 11.31 12.36 5.83
C ALA A 121 10.36 12.41 4.61
N SER A 122 10.67 11.72 3.52
CA SER A 122 9.84 11.71 2.32
C SER A 122 8.44 11.15 2.59
N SER A 123 7.41 11.72 1.94
CA SER A 123 6.02 11.23 2.03
C SER A 123 5.93 9.75 1.69
N HIS A 124 6.63 9.32 0.64
CA HIS A 124 6.70 7.92 0.23
C HIS A 124 7.21 6.99 1.35
N ASN A 125 8.22 7.40 2.11
CA ASN A 125 8.71 6.62 3.24
C ASN A 125 7.68 6.57 4.38
N LEU A 126 6.99 7.68 4.68
CA LEU A 126 5.94 7.72 5.71
C LEU A 126 4.72 6.86 5.31
N GLU A 127 4.34 6.87 4.04
CA GLU A 127 3.31 6.00 3.46
C GLU A 127 3.74 4.53 3.54
N THR A 128 4.99 4.20 3.22
CA THR A 128 5.54 2.84 3.39
C THR A 128 5.44 2.42 4.87
N HIS A 129 5.75 3.33 5.79
CA HIS A 129 5.58 3.10 7.23
C HIS A 129 4.13 2.86 7.64
N PHE A 130 3.15 3.44 6.93
CA PHE A 130 1.73 3.20 7.14
C PHE A 130 1.27 1.85 6.58
N ILE A 131 1.71 1.51 5.37
CA ILE A 131 1.28 0.32 4.63
C ILE A 131 1.74 -0.96 5.33
N ASP A 132 3.03 -1.05 5.66
CA ASP A 132 3.60 -2.29 6.20
C ASP A 132 4.76 -2.10 7.20
N SER A 133 5.10 -0.86 7.53
CA SER A 133 6.21 -0.51 8.45
C SER A 133 7.61 -0.92 7.97
N SER A 134 7.79 -1.14 6.67
CA SER A 134 9.10 -1.46 6.06
C SER A 134 9.94 -0.24 5.67
N GLY A 135 9.45 0.97 5.93
CA GLY A 135 10.17 2.21 5.64
C GLY A 135 11.48 2.36 6.43
N HIS A 136 12.33 3.26 5.97
CA HIS A 136 13.60 3.59 6.62
C HIS A 136 13.38 4.39 7.90
N LEU A 137 14.26 4.16 8.88
CA LEU A 137 14.42 4.97 10.08
C LEU A 137 15.78 5.67 10.02
N HIS A 138 15.87 6.90 10.54
CA HIS A 138 17.15 7.58 10.62
C HIS A 138 17.98 7.06 11.79
N TRP A 139 19.32 6.97 11.66
CA TRP A 139 20.22 6.52 12.73
C TRP A 139 20.11 7.33 14.02
N GLN A 140 19.73 8.61 13.95
CA GLN A 140 19.48 9.47 15.11
C GLN A 140 18.41 8.89 16.05
N PHE A 141 17.43 8.15 15.53
CA PHE A 141 16.40 7.48 16.35
C PHE A 141 17.01 6.53 17.41
N PHE A 142 18.23 6.02 17.15
CA PHE A 142 18.96 5.08 18.00
C PHE A 142 20.09 5.73 18.82
N ALA A 143 20.19 7.06 18.85
CA ALA A 143 21.22 7.73 19.65
C ALA A 143 21.04 7.48 21.16
N GLU A 144 22.13 7.56 21.91
CA GLU A 144 22.10 7.38 23.39
C GLU A 144 21.49 8.61 24.10
N GLN A 145 21.72 9.81 23.55
CA GLN A 145 21.20 11.05 24.11
C GLN A 145 19.85 11.38 23.47
N ALA A 146 18.79 11.29 24.27
CA ALA A 146 17.44 11.67 23.85
C ALA A 146 17.31 13.19 23.68
N ASP A 147 16.54 13.60 22.67
CA ASP A 147 16.20 15.00 22.41
C ASP A 147 15.12 15.52 23.38
N ILE A 148 14.38 14.59 23.99
CA ILE A 148 13.24 14.86 24.88
C ILE A 148 13.41 14.06 26.17
N ALA A 149 12.96 14.62 27.29
CA ALA A 149 12.98 13.94 28.57
C ALA A 149 11.89 12.86 28.67
N LEU A 150 12.25 11.74 29.31
CA LEU A 150 11.31 10.67 29.67
C LEU A 150 10.22 11.23 30.60
N VAL A 151 8.97 10.85 30.34
CA VAL A 151 7.87 11.06 31.28
C VAL A 151 7.21 9.72 31.60
N ASP A 152 7.10 9.38 32.89
CA ASP A 152 6.30 8.24 33.34
C ASP A 152 4.81 8.65 33.36
N TRP A 153 4.23 8.84 32.18
CA TRP A 153 2.87 9.30 31.98
C TRP A 153 1.85 8.18 32.18
N ASP A 154 0.65 8.54 32.62
CA ASP A 154 -0.51 7.67 32.64
C ASP A 154 -1.78 8.53 32.69
N PHE A 155 -2.61 8.43 31.65
CA PHE A 155 -3.85 9.18 31.49
C PHE A 155 -5.08 8.30 31.74
N HIS A 156 -4.92 7.22 32.51
CA HIS A 156 -6.00 6.29 32.78
C HIS A 156 -7.20 6.97 33.45
N GLY A 157 -8.39 6.51 33.05
CA GLY A 157 -9.65 6.92 33.67
C GLY A 157 -10.78 5.98 33.27
N THR A 158 -12.01 6.45 33.47
CA THR A 158 -13.17 5.90 32.77
C THR A 158 -13.08 6.21 31.27
N THR A 159 -13.80 5.46 30.43
CA THR A 159 -13.79 5.70 28.99
C THR A 159 -14.26 7.10 28.59
N THR A 160 -15.09 7.74 29.43
CA THR A 160 -15.55 9.12 29.23
C THR A 160 -14.43 10.11 29.53
N GLU A 161 -13.77 9.99 30.69
CA GLU A 161 -12.63 10.84 31.07
C GLU A 161 -11.47 10.67 30.08
N GLU A 162 -11.18 9.44 29.66
CA GLU A 162 -10.18 9.13 28.63
C GLU A 162 -10.53 9.78 27.28
N PHE A 163 -11.82 9.78 26.87
CA PHE A 163 -12.25 10.44 25.64
C PHE A 163 -12.13 11.97 25.73
N GLU A 164 -12.59 12.54 26.84
CA GLU A 164 -12.53 13.98 27.09
C GLU A 164 -11.08 14.48 27.12
N HIS A 165 -10.19 13.76 27.80
CA HIS A 165 -8.77 14.09 27.86
C HIS A 165 -8.10 14.09 26.47
N LEU A 166 -8.37 13.07 25.64
CA LEU A 166 -7.83 13.01 24.27
C LEU A 166 -8.35 14.15 23.39
N CYS A 167 -9.62 14.51 23.53
CA CYS A 167 -10.20 15.67 22.84
C CYS A 167 -9.59 16.99 23.35
N GLU A 168 -9.32 17.11 24.64
CA GLU A 168 -8.67 18.29 25.23
C GLU A 168 -7.27 18.52 24.66
N ILE A 169 -6.46 17.47 24.48
CA ILE A 169 -5.15 17.57 23.82
C ILE A 169 -5.32 18.19 22.43
N LEU A 170 -6.24 17.67 21.61
CA LEU A 170 -6.49 18.19 20.26
C LEU A 170 -7.00 19.63 20.27
N HIS A 171 -7.89 19.99 21.20
CA HIS A 171 -8.41 21.35 21.32
C HIS A 171 -7.33 22.35 21.78
N GLN A 172 -6.41 21.94 22.66
CA GLN A 172 -5.26 22.76 23.06
C GLN A 172 -4.31 23.04 21.87
N GLU A 173 -4.33 22.17 20.87
CA GLU A 173 -3.60 22.32 19.60
C GLU A 173 -4.38 23.12 18.55
N GLY A 174 -5.56 23.61 18.89
CA GLY A 174 -6.43 24.35 17.96
C GLY A 174 -7.05 23.46 16.89
N LYS A 175 -7.13 22.15 17.11
CA LYS A 175 -7.64 21.17 16.13
C LYS A 175 -9.13 20.93 16.32
N THR A 176 -9.82 20.73 15.20
CA THR A 176 -11.25 20.39 15.18
C THR A 176 -11.40 18.89 14.96
N VAL A 177 -12.28 18.26 15.74
CA VAL A 177 -12.53 16.82 15.67
C VAL A 177 -13.88 16.57 15.01
N TYR A 178 -13.88 15.85 13.89
CA TYR A 178 -15.08 15.41 13.18
C TYR A 178 -15.32 13.94 13.47
N ILE A 179 -16.48 13.57 14.00
CA ILE A 179 -16.82 12.19 14.36
C ILE A 179 -18.07 11.77 13.60
N ALA A 180 -17.97 10.67 12.87
CA ALA A 180 -19.11 9.96 12.31
C ALA A 180 -19.35 8.67 13.12
N ASP A 181 -20.51 8.60 13.77
CA ASP A 181 -20.95 7.42 14.52
C ASP A 181 -21.74 6.45 13.64
N TYR A 182 -21.40 5.17 13.73
CA TYR A 182 -22.07 4.10 13.00
C TYR A 182 -22.58 3.04 13.98
N THR A 183 -23.90 2.98 14.12
CA THR A 183 -24.63 2.05 15.00
C THR A 183 -25.54 1.08 14.24
N HIS A 184 -25.41 1.06 12.91
CA HIS A 184 -26.30 0.29 12.02
C HIS A 184 -25.99 -1.21 12.00
N LEU A 185 -24.79 -1.58 12.47
CA LEU A 185 -24.42 -2.94 12.84
C LEU A 185 -24.49 -3.05 14.37
N THR A 186 -24.73 -4.24 14.92
CA THR A 186 -24.95 -4.47 16.36
C THR A 186 -23.76 -4.08 17.26
N MET A 187 -22.66 -3.61 16.69
CA MET A 187 -21.49 -3.07 17.38
C MET A 187 -21.33 -1.60 17.02
N TYR A 188 -20.99 -0.79 18.02
CA TYR A 188 -20.62 0.60 17.79
C TYR A 188 -19.31 0.68 17.01
N SER A 189 -19.29 1.53 15.99
CA SER A 189 -18.09 1.90 15.26
C SER A 189 -18.12 3.40 14.98
N CYS A 190 -16.94 4.00 14.78
CA CYS A 190 -16.84 5.41 14.45
C CYS A 190 -15.73 5.61 13.43
N ARG A 191 -15.80 6.73 12.71
CA ARG A 191 -14.69 7.26 11.93
C ARG A 191 -14.44 8.68 12.38
N ILE A 192 -13.20 8.98 12.75
CA ILE A 192 -12.79 10.30 13.23
C ILE A 192 -11.84 10.91 12.23
N LEU A 193 -12.05 12.18 11.90
CA LEU A 193 -11.15 13.00 11.10
C LEU A 193 -10.72 14.20 11.94
N VAL A 194 -9.42 14.46 11.95
CA VAL A 194 -8.79 15.62 12.60
C VAL A 194 -7.86 16.23 11.56
N PRO A 195 -8.25 17.33 10.91
CA PRO A 195 -7.42 17.96 9.89
C PRO A 195 -6.03 18.36 10.40
N ASP A 196 -5.04 18.19 9.53
CA ASP A 196 -3.58 18.30 9.74
C ASP A 196 -2.97 17.30 10.75
N LEU A 197 -3.72 16.28 11.20
CA LEU A 197 -3.23 15.24 12.11
C LEU A 197 -3.56 13.82 11.64
N SER A 198 -4.78 13.59 11.15
CA SER A 198 -5.28 12.26 10.79
C SER A 198 -4.99 11.85 9.34
N GLU A 199 -4.43 12.77 8.54
CA GLU A 199 -3.99 12.54 7.18
C GLU A 199 -2.90 11.48 7.12
N ILE A 200 -3.05 10.57 6.16
CA ILE A 200 -2.02 9.59 5.81
C ILE A 200 -1.27 10.04 4.56
N TYR A 201 -2.02 10.58 3.61
CA TYR A 201 -1.55 11.03 2.32
C TYR A 201 -1.54 12.57 2.27
N PRO A 202 -0.56 13.18 1.58
CA PRO A 202 -0.54 14.62 1.39
C PRO A 202 -1.74 15.13 0.59
N PHE A 203 -2.11 16.41 0.80
CA PHE A 203 -3.24 17.03 0.11
C PHE A 203 -3.09 17.01 -1.43
N ASP A 204 -1.85 17.13 -1.91
CA ASP A 204 -1.51 17.17 -3.33
C ASP A 204 -1.91 15.87 -4.06
N ASP A 205 -2.06 14.74 -3.35
CA ASP A 205 -2.51 13.47 -3.94
C ASP A 205 -3.96 13.55 -4.45
N LEU A 206 -4.77 14.48 -3.96
CA LEU A 206 -6.08 14.74 -4.55
C LEU A 206 -5.99 15.17 -6.02
N GLN A 207 -4.87 15.77 -6.42
CA GLN A 207 -4.60 16.18 -7.79
C GLN A 207 -3.72 15.17 -8.53
N TRP A 208 -2.68 14.64 -7.89
CA TRP A 208 -1.62 13.88 -8.58
C TRP A 208 -1.71 12.37 -8.41
N ASP A 209 -2.34 11.87 -7.34
CA ASP A 209 -2.53 10.43 -7.08
C ASP A 209 -3.98 10.11 -6.67
N ASN A 210 -4.92 10.65 -7.45
CA ASN A 210 -6.34 10.49 -7.15
C ASN A 210 -6.81 9.10 -7.59
N ASN A 211 -7.29 8.29 -6.64
CA ASN A 211 -7.81 6.96 -6.92
C ASN A 211 -9.06 6.92 -7.82
N ASN A 212 -9.65 8.08 -8.19
CA ASN A 212 -10.70 8.18 -9.19
C ASN A 212 -10.19 8.56 -10.60
N ALA A 213 -8.89 8.80 -10.79
CA ALA A 213 -8.33 9.19 -12.09
C ALA A 213 -8.66 8.17 -13.21
N GLY A 214 -8.77 6.88 -12.84
CA GLY A 214 -9.15 5.80 -13.76
C GLY A 214 -10.61 5.79 -14.21
N LEU A 215 -11.48 6.63 -13.63
CA LEU A 215 -12.93 6.57 -13.88
C LEU A 215 -13.28 6.85 -15.35
N ALA A 216 -12.57 7.79 -15.99
CA ALA A 216 -12.78 8.15 -17.39
C ALA A 216 -12.45 7.00 -18.35
N TYR A 217 -11.53 6.11 -17.96
CA TYR A 217 -11.02 5.01 -18.78
C TYR A 217 -11.75 3.70 -18.54
N ARG A 218 -12.52 3.61 -17.44
CA ARG A 218 -13.16 2.38 -17.00
C ARG A 218 -14.01 1.73 -18.08
N ASP A 219 -14.89 2.48 -18.72
CA ASP A 219 -15.82 1.93 -19.72
C ASP A 219 -15.08 1.30 -20.92
N ALA A 220 -14.11 2.03 -21.48
CA ALA A 220 -13.29 1.53 -22.58
C ALA A 220 -12.47 0.29 -22.17
N LEU A 221 -11.93 0.27 -20.94
CA LEU A 221 -11.13 -0.85 -20.45
C LEU A 221 -11.96 -2.11 -20.22
N LEU A 222 -13.22 -1.99 -19.79
CA LEU A 222 -14.12 -3.14 -19.65
C LEU A 222 -14.54 -3.74 -21.00
N HIS A 223 -14.50 -2.93 -22.05
CA HIS A 223 -14.98 -3.26 -23.40
C HIS A 223 -13.85 -3.30 -24.45
N LEU A 224 -12.59 -3.50 -24.03
CA LEU A 224 -11.42 -3.50 -24.93
C LEU A 224 -11.65 -4.28 -26.23
N PRO A 225 -12.16 -5.53 -26.24
CA PRO A 225 -12.34 -6.28 -27.48
C PRO A 225 -13.36 -5.68 -28.46
N ASP A 226 -14.27 -4.82 -27.97
CA ASP A 226 -15.39 -4.24 -28.72
C ASP A 226 -15.08 -2.84 -29.25
N LEU A 227 -13.94 -2.25 -28.86
CA LEU A 227 -13.51 -0.93 -29.29
C LEU A 227 -13.22 -0.86 -30.80
N VAL A 228 -13.51 0.29 -31.40
CA VAL A 228 -13.07 0.58 -32.78
C VAL A 228 -11.68 1.21 -32.80
N GLN A 229 -11.06 1.25 -33.98
CA GLN A 229 -9.69 1.73 -34.14
C GLN A 229 -9.42 3.11 -33.52
N SER A 230 -10.33 4.07 -33.72
CA SER A 230 -10.19 5.41 -33.14
C SER A 230 -10.21 5.40 -31.62
N ASP A 231 -10.97 4.48 -31.00
CA ASP A 231 -11.07 4.39 -29.55
C ASP A 231 -9.76 3.83 -28.95
N TYR A 232 -9.09 2.90 -29.65
CA TYR A 232 -7.75 2.45 -29.23
C TYR A 232 -6.71 3.56 -29.31
N GLU A 233 -6.74 4.36 -30.39
CA GLU A 233 -5.83 5.50 -30.58
C GLU A 233 -6.04 6.55 -29.48
N ASP A 234 -7.29 6.93 -29.21
CA ASP A 234 -7.65 7.88 -28.15
C ASP A 234 -7.27 7.34 -26.77
N LEU A 235 -7.56 6.06 -26.47
CA LEU A 235 -7.22 5.45 -25.18
C LEU A 235 -5.71 5.39 -24.96
N LEU A 236 -4.93 5.00 -25.98
CA LEU A 236 -3.48 4.97 -25.89
C LEU A 236 -2.90 6.36 -25.63
N ALA A 237 -3.32 7.36 -26.41
CA ALA A 237 -2.86 8.74 -26.28
C ALA A 237 -3.17 9.30 -24.88
N ASN A 238 -4.41 9.10 -24.40
CA ASN A 238 -4.79 9.57 -23.07
C ASN A 238 -3.97 8.89 -21.95
N LEU A 239 -3.74 7.57 -22.03
CA LEU A 239 -2.93 6.86 -21.04
C LEU A 239 -1.46 7.30 -21.04
N GLN A 240 -0.94 7.75 -22.19
CA GLN A 240 0.41 8.32 -22.31
C GLN A 240 0.47 9.74 -21.72
N ASP A 241 -0.55 10.56 -21.95
CA ASP A 241 -0.59 11.95 -21.51
C ASP A 241 -0.89 12.12 -20.01
N GLU A 242 -1.71 11.26 -19.41
CA GLU A 242 -2.08 11.31 -17.98
C GLU A 242 -0.92 10.96 -17.03
N GLY A 243 0.13 10.32 -17.54
CA GLY A 243 1.33 10.02 -16.74
C GLY A 243 1.13 8.95 -15.67
N PHE A 244 0.16 8.03 -15.84
CA PHE A 244 0.04 6.86 -14.96
C PHE A 244 1.35 6.06 -14.92
N ASP A 245 1.75 5.62 -13.72
CA ASP A 245 2.88 4.71 -13.54
C ASP A 245 2.63 3.42 -14.31
N ASP A 246 3.56 3.06 -15.21
CA ASP A 246 3.47 1.84 -16.01
C ASP A 246 3.44 0.58 -15.13
N GLY A 247 4.00 0.63 -13.92
CA GLY A 247 3.97 -0.44 -12.93
C GLY A 247 2.64 -0.58 -12.18
N GLN A 248 1.72 0.38 -12.33
CA GLN A 248 0.43 0.37 -11.66
C GLN A 248 -0.44 -0.80 -12.18
N PRO A 249 -1.11 -1.57 -11.30
CA PRO A 249 -2.08 -2.57 -11.72
C PRO A 249 -3.30 -1.92 -12.37
N VAL A 250 -3.68 -2.37 -13.58
CA VAL A 250 -4.89 -1.88 -14.26
C VAL A 250 -6.14 -2.15 -13.41
N ALA A 251 -6.20 -3.32 -12.76
CA ALA A 251 -7.28 -3.66 -11.86
C ALA A 251 -7.47 -2.64 -10.71
N ALA A 252 -6.38 -2.04 -10.20
CA ALA A 252 -6.47 -0.99 -9.19
C ALA A 252 -7.01 0.31 -9.80
N LEU A 253 -6.51 0.71 -10.97
CA LEU A 253 -6.96 1.91 -11.69
C LEU A 253 -8.48 1.89 -11.94
N ILE A 254 -9.03 0.74 -12.34
CA ILE A 254 -10.46 0.59 -12.61
C ILE A 254 -11.24 0.02 -11.42
N GLY A 255 -10.70 -0.01 -10.20
CA GLY A 255 -11.41 -0.50 -9.01
C GLY A 255 -12.02 -1.90 -9.17
N LEU A 256 -11.27 -2.83 -9.78
CA LEU A 256 -11.64 -4.22 -9.99
C LEU A 256 -10.95 -5.11 -8.95
N ALA A 257 -11.75 -5.72 -8.06
CA ALA A 257 -11.33 -6.91 -7.34
C ALA A 257 -11.16 -8.10 -8.30
N ALA A 258 -9.98 -8.24 -8.93
CA ALA A 258 -9.70 -9.27 -9.92
C ALA A 258 -9.56 -10.67 -9.29
N ASP A 259 -9.91 -11.71 -10.05
CA ASP A 259 -9.72 -13.09 -9.63
C ASP A 259 -8.22 -13.42 -9.54
N ALA A 260 -7.82 -14.16 -8.51
CA ALA A 260 -6.43 -14.55 -8.32
C ALA A 260 -5.90 -15.33 -9.54
N ASN A 261 -4.69 -15.00 -10.00
CA ASN A 261 -4.04 -15.58 -11.18
C ASN A 261 -4.79 -15.35 -12.51
N SER A 262 -5.74 -14.42 -12.56
CA SER A 262 -6.34 -13.98 -13.83
C SER A 262 -5.41 -13.02 -14.57
N ALA A 263 -5.57 -12.87 -15.88
CA ALA A 263 -4.84 -11.87 -16.65
C ALA A 263 -5.04 -10.45 -16.09
N TRP A 264 -6.27 -10.10 -15.67
CA TRP A 264 -6.56 -8.83 -15.00
C TRP A 264 -5.76 -8.59 -13.71
N SER A 265 -5.44 -9.64 -12.94
CA SER A 265 -4.65 -9.51 -11.71
C SER A 265 -3.16 -9.18 -11.95
N SER A 266 -2.65 -9.52 -13.13
CA SER A 266 -1.25 -9.30 -13.52
C SER A 266 -1.06 -8.13 -14.50
N LEU A 267 -2.12 -7.72 -15.20
CA LEU A 267 -2.07 -6.63 -16.17
C LEU A 267 -1.61 -5.32 -15.53
N ARG A 268 -0.60 -4.71 -16.13
CA ARG A 268 -0.05 -3.40 -15.75
C ARG A 268 -0.32 -2.36 -16.82
N ILE A 269 -0.25 -1.08 -16.45
CA ILE A 269 -0.47 0.03 -17.38
C ILE A 269 0.53 -0.02 -18.55
N GLY A 270 1.80 -0.33 -18.30
CA GLY A 270 2.79 -0.48 -19.38
C GLY A 270 2.47 -1.62 -20.36
N GLU A 271 1.97 -2.76 -19.84
CA GLU A 271 1.52 -3.87 -20.69
C GLU A 271 0.29 -3.49 -21.51
N LEU A 272 -0.69 -2.84 -20.89
CA LEU A 272 -1.88 -2.33 -21.56
C LEU A 272 -1.53 -1.35 -22.69
N LYS A 273 -0.65 -0.37 -22.43
CA LYS A 273 -0.14 0.56 -23.46
C LYS A 273 0.52 -0.20 -24.62
N THR A 274 1.29 -1.26 -24.33
CA THR A 274 1.92 -2.11 -25.37
C THR A 274 0.88 -2.84 -26.22
N LEU A 275 -0.17 -3.40 -25.61
CA LEU A 275 -1.25 -4.07 -26.31
C LEU A 275 -2.09 -3.09 -27.15
N LEU A 276 -2.35 -1.89 -26.64
CA LEU A 276 -2.99 -0.82 -27.40
C LEU A 276 -2.12 -0.36 -28.57
N ALA A 277 -0.80 -0.21 -28.37
CA ALA A 277 0.12 0.13 -29.46
C ALA A 277 0.14 -0.93 -30.57
N LEU A 278 0.01 -2.21 -30.21
CA LEU A 278 -0.18 -3.30 -31.18
C LEU A 278 -1.49 -3.14 -31.97
N ALA A 279 -2.59 -2.80 -31.31
CA ALA A 279 -3.87 -2.52 -31.96
C ALA A 279 -3.79 -1.28 -32.88
N CYS A 280 -3.01 -0.26 -32.48
CA CYS A 280 -2.78 0.97 -33.25
C CYS A 280 -1.72 0.82 -34.35
N HIS A 281 -1.01 -0.31 -34.41
CA HIS A 281 0.16 -0.52 -35.27
C HIS A 281 1.26 0.55 -35.08
N ASP A 282 1.39 1.10 -33.87
CA ASP A 282 2.43 2.08 -33.54
C ASP A 282 3.75 1.36 -33.20
N GLN A 283 4.62 1.25 -34.21
CA GLN A 283 5.89 0.55 -34.07
C GLN A 283 6.79 1.12 -32.97
N ALA A 284 6.81 2.44 -32.78
CA ALA A 284 7.68 3.07 -31.80
C ALA A 284 7.21 2.71 -30.38
N ALA A 285 5.91 2.86 -30.11
CA ALA A 285 5.32 2.52 -28.82
C ALA A 285 5.36 1.01 -28.52
N ILE A 286 5.23 0.14 -29.53
CA ILE A 286 5.40 -1.31 -29.35
C ILE A 286 6.82 -1.63 -28.87
N LEU A 287 7.85 -1.03 -29.47
CA LEU A 287 9.24 -1.30 -29.11
C LEU A 287 9.57 -0.84 -27.69
N GLU A 288 9.16 0.38 -27.34
CA GLU A 288 9.31 0.94 -26.00
C GLU A 288 8.61 0.06 -24.94
N GLY A 289 7.36 -0.32 -25.20
CA GLY A 289 6.60 -1.19 -24.32
C GLY A 289 7.22 -2.58 -24.15
N CYS A 290 7.72 -3.19 -25.22
CA CYS A 290 8.44 -4.47 -25.15
C CYS A 290 9.72 -4.38 -24.32
N GLU A 291 10.48 -3.28 -24.47
CA GLU A 291 11.68 -3.04 -23.67
C GLU A 291 11.32 -2.91 -22.19
N TRP A 292 10.32 -2.09 -21.86
CA TRP A 292 9.83 -1.90 -20.50
C TRP A 292 9.40 -3.22 -19.87
N LEU A 293 8.57 -4.01 -20.56
CA LEU A 293 8.05 -5.29 -20.08
C LEU A 293 9.16 -6.31 -19.75
N VAL A 294 10.21 -6.36 -20.56
CA VAL A 294 11.34 -7.26 -20.34
C VAL A 294 12.17 -6.81 -19.14
N HIS A 295 12.31 -5.51 -18.90
CA HIS A 295 13.07 -4.95 -17.77
C HIS A 295 12.30 -4.97 -16.46
N PHE A 296 10.97 -4.77 -16.49
CA PHE A 296 10.11 -4.75 -15.30
C PHE A 296 10.14 -6.09 -14.53
N GLY A 297 10.42 -7.20 -15.21
CA GLY A 297 10.79 -8.47 -14.56
C GLY A 297 9.65 -9.22 -13.86
N GLN A 298 8.40 -8.76 -13.97
CA GLN A 298 7.21 -9.46 -13.43
C GLN A 298 6.61 -10.49 -14.41
N LEU A 299 7.15 -10.59 -15.62
CA LEU A 299 6.69 -11.54 -16.62
C LEU A 299 7.21 -12.95 -16.35
N THR A 300 6.39 -13.95 -16.67
CA THR A 300 6.88 -15.34 -16.79
C THR A 300 7.93 -15.42 -17.91
N GLU A 301 8.80 -16.43 -17.84
CA GLU A 301 9.82 -16.65 -18.88
C GLU A 301 9.19 -16.77 -20.29
N ALA A 302 8.01 -17.40 -20.39
CA ALA A 302 7.27 -17.53 -21.65
C ALA A 302 6.77 -16.17 -22.18
N GLN A 303 6.22 -15.31 -21.32
CA GLN A 303 5.78 -13.96 -21.70
C GLN A 303 6.97 -13.08 -22.10
N ALA A 304 8.05 -13.08 -21.31
CA ALA A 304 9.25 -12.32 -21.64
C ALA A 304 9.85 -12.76 -23.00
N LYS A 305 9.82 -14.06 -23.29
CA LYS A 305 10.24 -14.61 -24.59
C LYS A 305 9.34 -14.14 -25.74
N LEU A 306 8.03 -14.07 -25.52
CA LEU A 306 7.06 -13.55 -26.49
C LEU A 306 7.33 -12.08 -26.84
N TYR A 307 7.45 -11.19 -25.84
CA TYR A 307 7.71 -9.77 -26.07
C TYR A 307 9.10 -9.51 -26.69
N ARG A 308 10.12 -10.34 -26.36
CA ARG A 308 11.41 -10.30 -27.08
C ARG A 308 11.24 -10.67 -28.55
N CYS A 309 10.47 -11.71 -28.87
CA CYS A 309 10.20 -12.09 -30.26
C CYS A 309 9.45 -10.97 -31.00
N LEU A 310 8.44 -10.39 -30.36
CA LEU A 310 7.65 -9.28 -30.89
C LEU A 310 8.53 -8.07 -31.23
N SER A 311 9.40 -7.65 -30.30
CA SER A 311 10.36 -6.56 -30.52
C SER A 311 11.29 -6.82 -31.71
N GLN A 312 11.75 -8.06 -31.90
CA GLN A 312 12.57 -8.40 -33.07
C GLN A 312 11.78 -8.31 -34.37
N LEU A 313 10.55 -8.85 -34.40
CA LEU A 313 9.70 -8.85 -35.59
C LEU A 313 9.34 -7.43 -36.04
N VAL A 314 9.05 -6.51 -35.12
CA VAL A 314 8.74 -5.09 -35.43
C VAL A 314 9.91 -4.39 -36.15
N GLN A 315 11.14 -4.75 -35.81
CA GLN A 315 12.35 -4.15 -36.39
C GLN A 315 12.76 -4.75 -37.75
N MET A 316 12.14 -5.85 -38.17
CA MET A 316 12.48 -6.54 -39.41
C MET A 316 11.68 -5.98 -40.59
N GLU A 317 12.37 -5.54 -41.63
CA GLU A 317 11.73 -5.13 -42.89
C GLU A 317 11.14 -6.33 -43.66
N ASP A 318 11.81 -7.50 -43.61
CA ASP A 318 11.34 -8.74 -44.24
C ASP A 318 11.64 -9.96 -43.34
N VAL A 319 10.60 -10.44 -42.65
CA VAL A 319 10.66 -11.59 -41.73
C VAL A 319 11.00 -12.89 -42.47
N THR A 320 10.67 -13.02 -43.76
CA THR A 320 10.83 -14.30 -44.50
C THR A 320 12.27 -14.77 -44.56
N HIS A 321 13.23 -13.83 -44.56
CA HIS A 321 14.66 -14.13 -44.62
C HIS A 321 15.20 -14.72 -43.30
N TYR A 322 14.49 -14.48 -42.19
CA TYR A 322 14.92 -14.85 -40.84
C TYR A 322 14.04 -15.93 -40.21
N HIS A 323 12.90 -16.26 -40.81
CA HIS A 323 11.85 -17.11 -40.23
C HIS A 323 12.37 -18.46 -39.66
N THR A 324 13.21 -19.20 -40.39
CA THR A 324 13.79 -20.47 -39.87
C THR A 324 14.60 -20.29 -38.59
N ASN A 325 15.37 -19.21 -38.49
CA ASN A 325 16.19 -18.93 -37.32
C ASN A 325 15.36 -18.31 -36.18
N LEU A 326 14.33 -17.53 -36.50
CA LEU A 326 13.33 -17.06 -35.53
C LEU A 326 12.65 -18.23 -34.84
N ILE A 327 12.20 -19.23 -35.61
CA ILE A 327 11.63 -20.47 -35.04
C ILE A 327 12.66 -21.21 -34.19
N THR A 328 13.93 -21.24 -34.60
CA THR A 328 14.98 -21.91 -33.83
C THR A 328 15.24 -21.21 -32.49
N LEU A 329 15.19 -19.87 -32.46
CA LEU A 329 15.49 -19.07 -31.28
C LEU A 329 14.29 -18.95 -30.33
N PHE A 330 13.10 -18.70 -30.89
CA PHE A 330 11.90 -18.40 -30.13
C PHE A 330 10.90 -19.56 -30.05
N GLY A 331 11.00 -20.55 -30.93
CA GLY A 331 10.03 -21.63 -31.05
C GLY A 331 8.84 -21.25 -31.92
N GLU A 332 8.32 -22.21 -32.67
CA GLU A 332 7.24 -22.01 -33.66
C GLU A 332 5.98 -21.38 -33.04
N HIS A 333 5.58 -21.84 -31.86
CA HIS A 333 4.40 -21.30 -31.18
C HIS A 333 4.54 -19.81 -30.84
N THR A 334 5.69 -19.39 -30.31
CA THR A 334 5.96 -17.99 -29.93
C THR A 334 6.05 -17.09 -31.16
N VAL A 335 6.70 -17.54 -32.23
CA VAL A 335 6.79 -16.77 -33.48
C VAL A 335 5.39 -16.56 -34.07
N ASN A 336 4.60 -17.64 -34.20
CA ASN A 336 3.24 -17.55 -34.71
C ASN A 336 2.37 -16.62 -33.87
N GLN A 337 2.48 -16.70 -32.53
CA GLN A 337 1.72 -15.83 -31.64
C GLN A 337 2.12 -14.35 -31.82
N ALA A 338 3.41 -14.06 -31.87
CA ALA A 338 3.90 -12.69 -32.07
C ALA A 338 3.47 -12.10 -33.43
N GLU A 339 3.52 -12.90 -34.51
CA GLU A 339 3.02 -12.50 -35.82
C GLU A 339 1.51 -12.20 -35.80
N GLN A 340 0.72 -13.01 -35.10
CA GLN A 340 -0.72 -12.74 -34.93
C GLN A 340 -0.97 -11.45 -34.16
N MET A 341 -0.22 -11.21 -33.08
CA MET A 341 -0.32 -9.97 -32.30
C MET A 341 0.04 -8.74 -33.15
N LEU A 342 1.09 -8.82 -33.99
CA LEU A 342 1.45 -7.73 -34.92
C LEU A 342 0.38 -7.46 -35.97
N ALA A 343 -0.33 -8.50 -36.39
CA ALA A 343 -1.49 -8.37 -37.26
C ALA A 343 -2.76 -7.86 -36.54
N GLY A 344 -2.67 -7.51 -35.25
CA GLY A 344 -3.80 -7.06 -34.43
C GLY A 344 -4.70 -8.19 -33.92
N ASN A 345 -4.34 -9.46 -34.18
CA ASN A 345 -5.18 -10.60 -33.84
C ASN A 345 -4.85 -11.14 -32.44
N GLY A 346 -5.91 -11.40 -31.67
CA GLY A 346 -5.82 -12.15 -30.42
C GLY A 346 -5.22 -11.38 -29.23
N LEU A 347 -5.05 -10.07 -29.34
CA LEU A 347 -4.47 -9.20 -28.30
C LEU A 347 -5.17 -9.36 -26.93
N TRP A 348 -6.50 -9.48 -26.95
CA TRP A 348 -7.32 -9.52 -25.74
C TRP A 348 -7.78 -10.92 -25.33
N GLN A 349 -7.34 -11.98 -26.02
CA GLN A 349 -7.85 -13.35 -25.80
C GLN A 349 -7.66 -13.87 -24.37
N GLN A 350 -6.63 -13.38 -23.69
CA GLN A 350 -6.31 -13.80 -22.32
C GLN A 350 -7.11 -13.01 -21.27
N LEU A 351 -7.74 -11.89 -21.62
CA LEU A 351 -8.56 -11.09 -20.73
C LEU A 351 -9.99 -11.63 -20.71
N PRO A 352 -10.48 -12.21 -19.60
CA PRO A 352 -11.88 -12.56 -19.47
C PRO A 352 -12.76 -11.31 -19.60
N THR A 353 -13.86 -11.42 -20.33
CA THR A 353 -14.89 -10.37 -20.40
C THR A 353 -15.46 -10.13 -19.01
N LEU A 354 -15.41 -8.87 -18.53
CA LEU A 354 -15.89 -8.51 -17.21
C LEU A 354 -17.39 -8.20 -17.19
N GLY A 355 -17.92 -7.56 -18.24
CA GLY A 355 -19.29 -7.04 -18.28
C GLY A 355 -19.49 -5.79 -17.41
N ASP A 356 -20.60 -5.09 -17.65
CA ASP A 356 -20.89 -3.77 -17.03
C ASP A 356 -20.87 -3.78 -15.50
N ASP A 357 -21.35 -4.88 -14.89
CA ASP A 357 -21.40 -5.05 -13.44
C ASP A 357 -20.28 -5.99 -12.94
N LEU A 358 -19.23 -6.19 -13.74
CA LEU A 358 -18.08 -7.03 -13.42
C LEU A 358 -18.45 -8.49 -13.12
N GLN A 359 -19.45 -9.03 -13.82
CA GLN A 359 -19.92 -10.41 -13.66
C GLN A 359 -18.84 -11.45 -14.01
N GLY A 360 -17.85 -11.06 -14.82
CA GLY A 360 -16.71 -11.89 -15.21
C GLY A 360 -15.66 -12.11 -14.12
N SER A 361 -15.76 -11.44 -12.97
CA SER A 361 -14.89 -11.69 -11.81
C SER A 361 -15.67 -12.22 -10.61
N GLN A 362 -15.35 -13.44 -10.20
CA GLN A 362 -15.98 -14.07 -9.03
C GLN A 362 -15.63 -13.34 -7.73
N ALA A 363 -14.38 -12.86 -7.60
CA ALA A 363 -13.95 -12.05 -6.47
C ALA A 363 -14.75 -10.76 -6.37
N HIS A 364 -14.97 -10.06 -7.49
CA HIS A 364 -15.79 -8.86 -7.51
C HIS A 364 -17.26 -9.12 -7.17
N GLN A 365 -17.86 -10.18 -7.72
CA GLN A 365 -19.23 -10.56 -7.35
C GLN A 365 -19.35 -10.92 -5.86
N GLY A 366 -18.33 -11.57 -5.29
CA GLY A 366 -18.24 -11.83 -3.87
C GLY A 366 -18.23 -10.54 -3.03
N LEU A 367 -17.46 -9.53 -3.47
CA LEU A 367 -17.43 -8.20 -2.85
C LEU A 367 -18.81 -7.52 -2.90
N LEU A 368 -19.46 -7.51 -4.06
CA LEU A 368 -20.79 -6.92 -4.22
C LEU A 368 -21.84 -7.63 -3.36
N HIS A 369 -21.81 -8.95 -3.29
CA HIS A 369 -22.72 -9.72 -2.44
C HIS A 369 -22.50 -9.44 -0.94
N ALA A 370 -21.25 -9.26 -0.51
CA ALA A 370 -20.96 -8.83 0.86
C ALA A 370 -21.46 -7.40 1.12
N TYR A 371 -21.28 -6.49 0.16
CA TYR A 371 -21.75 -5.11 0.25
C TYR A 371 -23.28 -5.02 0.30
N GLU A 372 -23.98 -5.85 -0.48
CA GLU A 372 -25.45 -5.90 -0.50
C GLU A 372 -26.03 -6.22 0.89
N LYS A 373 -25.41 -7.14 1.65
CA LYS A 373 -25.82 -7.45 3.03
C LYS A 373 -25.79 -6.20 3.93
N LEU A 374 -24.77 -5.36 3.77
CA LEU A 374 -24.66 -4.09 4.49
C LEU A 374 -25.74 -3.12 4.05
N GLN A 375 -26.00 -3.00 2.74
CA GLN A 375 -27.02 -2.10 2.20
C GLN A 375 -28.43 -2.49 2.65
N GLN A 376 -28.77 -3.78 2.66
CA GLN A 376 -30.04 -4.28 3.17
C GLN A 376 -30.23 -3.93 4.66
N GLN A 377 -29.16 -4.04 5.46
CA GLN A 377 -29.22 -3.69 6.87
C GLN A 377 -29.41 -2.18 7.09
N LYS A 378 -28.70 -1.34 6.32
CA LYS A 378 -28.90 0.12 6.34
C LYS A 378 -30.32 0.50 5.94
N GLN A 379 -30.87 -0.14 4.91
CA GLN A 379 -32.24 0.10 4.44
C GLN A 379 -33.28 -0.25 5.51
N ARG A 380 -33.13 -1.39 6.21
CA ARG A 380 -34.01 -1.78 7.33
C ARG A 380 -34.06 -0.73 8.44
N LEU A 381 -32.97 0.01 8.64
CA LEU A 381 -32.85 1.05 9.66
C LEU A 381 -33.20 2.45 9.13
N GLY A 382 -33.63 2.58 7.87
CA GLY A 382 -33.91 3.88 7.24
C GLY A 382 -32.66 4.72 6.97
N LEU A 383 -31.49 4.10 6.92
CA LEU A 383 -30.17 4.71 6.71
C LEU A 383 -29.62 4.48 5.29
N ALA A 384 -30.43 3.91 4.39
CA ALA A 384 -30.05 3.81 2.99
C ALA A 384 -29.95 5.22 2.40
N MET A 385 -28.79 5.56 1.83
CA MET A 385 -28.71 6.71 0.92
C MET A 385 -29.56 6.39 -0.31
N ALA A 386 -30.32 7.39 -0.78
CA ALA A 386 -31.17 7.29 -1.96
C ALA A 386 -30.37 7.00 -3.22
#